data_AF-A0A7C6B731-F1
#
_entry.id   AF-A0A7C6B731-F1
#
_cell.length_a   1.000
_cell.length_b   1.000
_cell.length_c   1.000
_cell.angle_alpha   90.00
_cell.angle_beta   90.00
_cell.angle_gamma   90.00
#
_symmetry.space_group_name_H-M   'P 1'
#
loop_
_entity.id
_entity.type
_entity.pdbx_description
1 polymer ?
#
loop_
_entity_poly.entity_id
_entity_poly.type
_entity_poly.pdbx_seq_one_letter_code
_entity_poly.pdbx_strand_id
1 'polypeptide(L)'
;MKETIISDIERLNFIVFLLGSILSLIIMKEYKYFFSFAVASAIITLNFRFLKKIIESGFGKSKINKKDLIIKLPLKFFIFAGLVAVIIIYGNIDVIFFLIGLSTLFISIVINQIMAMISLTYKRRQKDGA
;
A
#
# COMPACT_ATOMS: atom_id res chain seq x y z
N MET A 1 14.12 -5.13 -13.74
CA MET A 1 14.15 -3.71 -13.35
C MET A 1 12.79 -3.17 -12.85
N LYS A 2 11.63 -3.76 -13.23
CA LYS A 2 10.30 -3.36 -12.71
C LYS A 2 9.95 -3.95 -11.33
N GLU A 3 10.43 -5.15 -11.00
CA GLU A 3 10.10 -5.84 -9.73
C GLU A 3 10.68 -5.16 -8.47
N THR A 4 11.86 -4.54 -8.58
CA THR A 4 12.54 -3.88 -7.45
C THR A 4 11.77 -2.66 -6.96
N ILE A 5 11.24 -1.84 -7.88
CA ILE A 5 10.50 -0.62 -7.54
C ILE A 5 9.24 -0.94 -6.74
N ILE A 6 8.53 -2.03 -7.09
CA ILE A 6 7.30 -2.38 -6.40
C ILE A 6 7.61 -2.99 -5.02
N SER A 7 8.71 -3.72 -4.86
CA SER A 7 9.17 -4.21 -3.56
C SER A 7 9.57 -3.07 -2.61
N ASP A 8 10.20 -2.02 -3.14
CA ASP A 8 10.63 -0.87 -2.35
C ASP A 8 9.45 -0.03 -1.87
N ILE A 9 8.42 0.15 -2.72
CA ILE A 9 7.15 0.78 -2.32
C ILE A 9 6.48 -0.02 -1.20
N GLU A 10 6.47 -1.35 -1.28
CA GLU A 10 5.87 -2.22 -0.27
C GLU A 10 6.57 -2.08 1.09
N ARG A 11 7.90 -2.03 1.10
CA ARG A 11 8.69 -1.81 2.32
C ARG A 11 8.44 -0.44 2.93
N LEU A 12 8.40 0.62 2.11
CA LEU A 12 8.11 1.97 2.58
C LEU A 12 6.73 2.07 3.18
N ASN A 13 5.73 1.47 2.55
CA ASN A 13 4.36 1.47 3.07
C ASN A 13 4.29 0.74 4.42
N PHE A 14 5.04 -0.36 4.56
CA PHE A 14 5.15 -1.08 5.82
C PHE A 14 5.85 -0.29 6.92
N ILE A 15 6.90 0.47 6.58
CA ILE A 15 7.61 1.35 7.53
C ILE A 15 6.73 2.52 7.96
N VAL A 16 6.04 3.17 7.02
CA VAL A 16 5.10 4.27 7.31
C VAL A 16 3.93 3.77 8.16
N PHE A 17 3.44 2.57 7.88
CA PHE A 17 2.45 1.88 8.72
C PHE A 17 2.96 1.70 10.15
N LEU A 18 4.13 1.09 10.33
CA LEU A 18 4.70 0.82 11.65
C LEU A 18 4.93 2.11 12.46
N LEU A 19 5.53 3.13 11.82
CA LEU A 19 5.80 4.41 12.46
C LEU A 19 4.50 5.16 12.80
N GLY A 20 3.55 5.25 11.88
CA GLY A 20 2.28 5.92 12.11
C GLY A 20 1.43 5.24 13.18
N SER A 21 1.46 3.91 13.24
CA SER A 21 0.81 3.10 14.27
C SER A 21 1.40 3.35 15.65
N ILE A 22 2.73 3.38 15.77
CA ILE A 22 3.41 3.69 17.04
C ILE A 22 3.13 5.12 17.48
N LEU A 23 3.19 6.09 16.56
CA LEU A 23 2.92 7.51 16.85
C LEU A 23 1.48 7.72 17.33
N SER A 24 0.50 7.10 16.67
CA SER A 24 -0.91 7.15 17.05
C SER A 24 -1.14 6.63 18.47
N LEU A 25 -0.47 5.54 18.84
CA LEU A 25 -0.62 4.91 20.15
C LEU A 25 0.03 5.74 21.27
N ILE A 26 1.19 6.37 21.00
CA ILE A 26 1.88 7.25 21.95
C ILE A 26 1.11 8.56 22.19
N ILE A 27 0.57 9.16 21.13
CA ILE A 27 -0.06 10.49 21.20
C ILE A 27 -1.46 10.41 21.81
N MET A 28 -2.30 9.47 21.36
CA MET A 28 -3.71 9.48 21.73
C MET A 28 -4.08 8.54 22.89
N LYS A 29 -3.21 7.57 23.26
CA LYS A 29 -3.41 6.60 24.37
C LYS A 29 -4.67 5.73 24.33
N GLU A 30 -5.61 5.99 23.41
CA GLU A 30 -6.82 5.19 23.21
C GLU A 30 -6.66 4.24 22.02
N TYR A 31 -7.00 2.97 22.24
CA TYR A 31 -6.92 1.91 21.23
C TYR A 31 -7.79 2.17 19.99
N LYS A 32 -8.83 3.00 20.10
CA LYS A 32 -9.74 3.35 19.01
C LYS A 32 -9.00 4.01 17.83
N TYR A 33 -8.15 4.99 18.11
CA TYR A 33 -7.44 5.75 17.07
C TYR A 33 -6.34 4.92 16.41
N PHE A 34 -5.62 4.13 17.21
CA PHE A 34 -4.66 3.16 16.70
C PHE A 34 -5.34 2.15 15.79
N PHE A 35 -6.46 1.56 16.22
CA PHE A 35 -7.19 0.57 15.44
C PHE A 35 -7.70 1.17 14.11
N SER A 36 -8.23 2.39 14.16
CA SER A 36 -8.71 3.12 12.98
C SER A 36 -7.61 3.38 11.95
N PHE A 37 -6.46 3.88 12.41
CA PHE A 37 -5.29 4.14 11.57
C PHE A 37 -4.69 2.84 11.01
N ALA A 38 -4.57 1.82 11.87
CA ALA A 38 -3.95 0.55 11.50
C ALA A 38 -4.78 -0.21 10.47
N VAL A 39 -6.10 -0.25 10.66
CA VAL A 39 -7.05 -0.83 9.71
C VAL A 39 -6.95 -0.12 8.37
N ALA A 40 -7.03 1.21 8.33
CA ALA A 40 -6.94 1.98 7.09
C ALA A 40 -5.64 1.73 6.32
N SER A 41 -4.51 1.76 7.01
CA SER A 41 -3.20 1.52 6.42
C SER A 41 -3.02 0.07 5.94
N ALA A 42 -3.56 -0.90 6.69
CA ALA A 42 -3.58 -2.31 6.29
C ALA A 42 -4.43 -2.53 5.03
N ILE A 43 -5.61 -1.90 4.96
CA ILE A 43 -6.49 -1.95 3.78
C ILE A 43 -5.75 -1.48 2.54
N ILE A 44 -5.06 -0.34 2.64
CA ILE A 44 -4.35 0.24 1.50
C ILE A 44 -3.15 -0.61 1.08
N THR A 45 -2.43 -1.16 2.05
CA THR A 45 -1.29 -2.04 1.79
C THR A 45 -1.75 -3.32 1.09
N LEU A 46 -2.81 -3.95 1.58
CA LEU A 46 -3.40 -5.15 0.97
C LEU A 46 -3.94 -4.84 -0.43
N ASN A 47 -4.61 -3.70 -0.62
CA ASN A 47 -5.09 -3.27 -1.93
C ASN A 47 -3.94 -3.16 -2.95
N PHE A 48 -2.83 -2.52 -2.57
CA PHE A 48 -1.65 -2.40 -3.43
C PHE A 48 -0.98 -3.73 -3.73
N ARG A 49 -0.91 -4.64 -2.75
CA ARG A 49 -0.40 -6.01 -2.95
C ARG A 49 -1.25 -6.79 -3.93
N PHE A 50 -2.58 -6.66 -3.83
CA PHE A 50 -3.50 -7.25 -4.80
C PHE A 50 -3.27 -6.67 -6.20
N LEU A 51 -3.16 -5.34 -6.31
CA LEU A 51 -2.92 -4.67 -7.59
C LEU A 51 -1.59 -5.10 -8.22
N LYS A 52 -0.50 -5.15 -7.45
CA LYS A 52 0.80 -5.68 -7.86
C LYS A 52 0.67 -7.10 -8.40
N LYS A 53 0.03 -7.99 -7.64
CA LYS A 53 -0.13 -9.40 -8.01
C LYS A 53 -0.99 -9.58 -9.27
N ILE A 54 -1.99 -8.71 -9.47
CA ILE A 54 -2.80 -8.66 -10.70
C ILE A 54 -1.95 -8.22 -11.88
N ILE A 55 -1.16 -7.16 -11.73
CA ILE A 55 -0.29 -6.64 -12.81
C ILE A 55 0.76 -7.69 -13.18
N GLU A 56 1.41 -8.32 -12.21
CA GLU A 56 2.41 -9.38 -12.45
C GLU A 56 1.79 -10.62 -13.10
N SER A 57 0.63 -11.08 -12.60
CA SER A 57 -0.05 -12.26 -13.15
C SER A 57 -0.69 -12.01 -14.52
N GLY A 58 -1.14 -10.77 -14.77
CA GLY A 58 -1.90 -10.37 -15.95
C GLY A 58 -1.08 -9.75 -17.07
N PHE A 59 0.17 -9.33 -16.84
CA PHE A 59 1.05 -8.80 -17.90
C PHE A 59 2.34 -9.60 -18.10
N GLY A 60 2.70 -10.52 -17.19
CA GLY A 60 3.94 -11.31 -17.26
C GLY A 60 3.85 -12.67 -17.93
N LYS A 61 2.65 -13.23 -18.17
CA LYS A 61 2.47 -14.56 -18.76
C LYS A 61 1.95 -14.47 -20.19
N SER A 62 2.62 -15.14 -21.14
CA SER A 62 2.25 -15.16 -22.56
C SER A 62 0.93 -15.89 -22.88
N LYS A 63 0.40 -16.69 -21.94
CA LYS A 63 -0.92 -17.34 -22.02
C LYS A 63 -1.79 -16.95 -20.81
N ILE A 64 -2.49 -15.84 -20.94
CA ILE A 64 -3.47 -15.40 -19.95
C ILE A 64 -4.82 -16.03 -20.29
N ASN A 65 -5.34 -16.85 -19.38
CA ASN A 65 -6.66 -17.41 -19.53
C ASN A 65 -7.69 -16.33 -19.14
N LYS A 66 -8.28 -15.63 -20.14
CA LYS A 66 -9.13 -14.45 -19.94
C LYS A 66 -10.26 -14.66 -18.93
N LYS A 67 -10.84 -15.87 -18.87
CA LYS A 67 -11.88 -16.25 -17.89
C LYS A 67 -11.39 -16.18 -16.44
N ASP A 68 -10.13 -16.54 -16.20
CA ASP A 68 -9.55 -16.59 -14.86
C ASP A 68 -9.28 -15.18 -14.32
N LEU A 69 -8.90 -14.23 -15.18
CA LEU A 69 -8.82 -12.81 -14.83
C LEU A 69 -10.21 -12.19 -14.62
N ILE A 70 -11.15 -12.43 -15.53
CA ILE A 70 -12.47 -11.77 -15.48
C ILE A 70 -13.30 -12.23 -14.27
N ILE A 71 -13.10 -13.47 -13.78
CA ILE A 71 -13.92 -14.01 -12.68
C ILE A 71 -13.19 -13.96 -11.34
N LYS A 72 -11.93 -14.44 -11.25
CA LYS A 72 -11.24 -14.49 -9.94
C LYS A 72 -10.88 -13.10 -9.42
N LEU A 73 -10.68 -12.13 -10.31
CA LEU A 73 -10.26 -10.78 -9.93
C LEU A 73 -11.38 -9.99 -9.26
N PRO A 74 -12.58 -9.81 -9.87
CA PRO A 74 -13.68 -9.17 -9.17
C PRO A 74 -14.10 -9.98 -7.93
N LEU A 75 -14.08 -11.31 -7.98
CA LEU A 75 -14.42 -12.12 -6.81
C LEU A 75 -13.49 -11.85 -5.61
N LYS A 76 -12.15 -11.85 -5.84
CA LYS A 76 -11.18 -11.50 -4.77
C LYS A 76 -11.36 -10.07 -4.30
N PHE A 77 -11.67 -9.15 -5.22
CA PHE A 77 -11.92 -7.76 -4.88
C PHE A 77 -13.18 -7.60 -4.02
N PHE A 78 -14.29 -8.29 -4.36
CA PHE A 78 -15.52 -8.29 -3.58
C PHE A 78 -15.35 -8.92 -2.20
N ILE A 79 -14.61 -10.04 -2.10
CA ILE A 79 -14.28 -10.64 -0.80
C ILE A 79 -13.48 -9.65 0.06
N PHE A 80 -12.47 -9.01 -0.53
CA PHE A 80 -11.67 -8.02 0.17
C PHE A 80 -12.52 -6.79 0.57
N ALA A 81 -13.28 -6.22 -0.35
CA ALA A 81 -14.17 -5.09 -0.10
C ALA A 81 -15.23 -5.42 0.96
N GLY A 82 -15.78 -6.63 0.96
CA GLY A 82 -16.71 -7.10 1.98
C GLY A 82 -16.05 -7.20 3.35
N LEU A 83 -14.86 -7.78 3.43
CA LEU A 83 -14.09 -7.87 4.68
C LEU A 83 -13.76 -6.47 5.23
N VAL A 84 -13.37 -5.55 4.35
CA VAL A 84 -13.15 -4.15 4.70
C VAL A 84 -14.43 -3.47 5.19
N ALA A 85 -15.55 -3.65 4.49
CA ALA A 85 -16.84 -3.07 4.86
C ALA A 85 -17.29 -3.56 6.24
N VAL A 86 -17.13 -4.86 6.55
CA VAL A 86 -17.42 -5.41 7.88
C VAL A 86 -16.56 -4.74 8.95
N ILE A 87 -15.26 -4.58 8.71
CA ILE A 87 -14.36 -3.94 9.68
C ILE A 87 -14.75 -2.46 9.87
N ILE A 88 -15.19 -1.75 8.84
CA ILE A 88 -15.58 -0.34 8.96
C ILE A 88 -16.93 -0.18 9.66
N ILE A 89 -17.91 -1.04 9.37
CA ILE A 89 -19.26 -0.96 9.94
C ILE A 89 -19.26 -1.39 11.41
N TYR A 90 -18.54 -2.45 11.76
CA TYR A 90 -18.52 -3.02 13.10
C TYR A 90 -17.32 -2.61 13.94
N GLY A 91 -16.22 -2.20 13.31
CA GLY A 91 -15.13 -1.56 14.01
C GLY A 91 -15.57 -0.17 14.43
N ASN A 92 -15.43 0.14 15.71
CA ASN A 92 -15.66 1.47 16.25
C ASN A 92 -14.58 2.44 15.72
N ILE A 93 -14.62 2.74 14.42
CA ILE A 93 -13.57 3.46 13.70
C ILE A 93 -13.79 4.97 13.81
N ASP A 94 -12.73 5.68 14.15
CA ASP A 94 -12.65 7.12 14.00
C ASP A 94 -12.33 7.49 12.55
N VAL A 95 -13.22 8.26 11.92
CA VAL A 95 -13.14 8.62 10.50
C VAL A 95 -11.89 9.46 10.19
N ILE A 96 -11.46 10.32 11.11
CA ILE A 96 -10.31 11.20 10.90
C ILE A 96 -9.04 10.36 10.87
N PHE A 97 -8.86 9.48 11.85
CA PHE A 97 -7.70 8.59 11.89
C PHE A 97 -7.69 7.56 10.77
N PHE A 98 -8.87 7.10 10.35
CA PHE A 98 -9.01 6.27 9.17
C PHE A 98 -8.55 7.00 7.91
N LEU A 99 -8.94 8.27 7.71
CA LEU A 99 -8.49 9.08 6.58
C LEU A 99 -6.97 9.33 6.61
N ILE A 100 -6.40 9.59 7.79
CA ILE A 100 -4.94 9.74 7.96
C ILE A 100 -4.24 8.43 7.59
N GLY A 101 -4.77 7.29 8.05
CA GLY A 101 -4.27 5.97 7.66
C GLY A 101 -4.38 5.71 6.16
N LEU A 102 -5.42 6.20 5.50
CA LEU A 102 -5.53 6.14 4.04
C LEU A 102 -4.50 7.04 3.33
N SER A 103 -4.14 8.20 3.91
CA SER A 103 -3.15 9.10 3.31
C SER A 103 -1.71 8.55 3.34
N THR A 104 -1.44 7.48 4.12
CA THR A 104 -0.12 6.84 4.16
C THR A 104 0.34 6.37 2.79
N LEU A 105 -0.58 5.90 1.95
CA LEU A 105 -0.28 5.52 0.56
C LEU A 105 0.30 6.68 -0.23
N PHE A 106 -0.33 7.85 -0.14
CA PHE A 106 0.12 9.05 -0.83
C PHE A 106 1.53 9.43 -0.40
N ILE A 107 1.80 9.37 0.90
CA ILE A 107 3.13 9.61 1.48
C ILE A 107 4.14 8.59 0.93
N SER A 108 3.82 7.29 0.92
CA SER A 108 4.72 6.27 0.38
C SER A 108 5.00 6.43 -1.12
N ILE A 109 4.01 6.83 -1.91
CA ILE A 109 4.20 7.12 -3.34
C ILE A 109 5.14 8.32 -3.51
N VAL A 110 4.90 9.42 -2.79
CA VAL A 110 5.74 10.62 -2.85
C VAL A 110 7.17 10.31 -2.45
N ILE A 111 7.38 9.60 -1.34
CA ILE A 111 8.73 9.20 -0.89
C ILE A 111 9.41 8.33 -1.95
N ASN A 112 8.70 7.36 -2.53
CA ASN A 112 9.27 6.50 -3.56
C ASN A 112 9.66 7.30 -4.82
N GLN A 113 8.85 8.27 -5.25
CA GLN A 113 9.16 9.13 -6.40
C GLN A 113 10.38 10.02 -6.12
N ILE A 114 10.48 10.57 -4.91
CA ILE A 114 11.65 11.34 -4.47
C ILE A 114 12.89 10.46 -4.47
N MET A 115 12.83 9.24 -3.92
CA MET A 115 13.97 8.32 -3.93
C MET A 115 14.35 7.87 -5.34
N ALA A 116 13.37 7.63 -6.23
CA ALA A 116 13.64 7.33 -7.63
C ALA A 116 14.38 8.50 -8.31
N MET A 117 13.96 9.74 -8.09
CA MET A 117 14.61 10.93 -8.63
C MET A 117 16.04 11.11 -8.07
N ILE A 118 16.24 10.90 -6.77
CA ILE A 118 17.57 10.95 -6.13
C ILE A 118 18.48 9.86 -6.68
N SER A 119 17.98 8.63 -6.84
CA SER A 119 18.75 7.50 -7.39
C SER A 119 19.16 7.73 -8.85
N LEU A 120 18.30 8.33 -9.67
CA LEU A 120 18.61 8.71 -11.05
C LEU A 120 19.66 9.81 -11.11
N THR A 121 19.61 10.76 -10.17
CA THR A 121 20.59 11.84 -10.03
C THR A 121 21.95 11.31 -9.59
N TYR A 122 21.97 10.36 -8.64
CA TYR A 122 23.19 9.70 -8.18
C TYR A 122 23.82 8.85 -9.30
N LYS A 123 23.00 8.12 -10.07
CA LYS A 123 23.46 7.32 -11.21
C LYS A 123 23.99 8.17 -12.37
N ARG A 124 23.49 9.40 -12.57
CA ARG A 124 24.08 10.37 -13.50
C ARG A 124 25.45 10.86 -12.99
N ARG A 125 25.55 11.24 -11.71
CA ARG A 125 26.82 11.68 -11.12
C ARG A 125 27.93 10.61 -11.17
N GLN A 126 27.61 9.33 -10.99
CA GLN A 126 28.59 8.25 -11.16
C GLN A 126 29.01 8.02 -12.62
N LYS A 127 28.15 8.37 -13.60
CA LYS A 127 28.48 8.25 -15.02
C LYS A 127 29.31 9.42 -15.54
N ASP A 128 29.17 10.58 -14.93
CA ASP A 128 29.84 11.82 -15.33
C ASP A 128 31.19 12.04 -14.61
N GLY A 129 31.66 11.06 -13.83
CA GLY A 129 33.03 11.02 -13.29
C GLY A 129 33.38 12.21 -12.39
N ALA A 130 33.02 12.12 -11.11
CA ALA A 130 33.66 12.88 -10.04
C ALA A 130 34.23 11.90 -9.01
#